data_AF-A0A3P7AE37-F1
#
_entry.id   AF-A0A3P7AE37-F1
#
_cell.length_a   1.000
_cell.length_b   1.000
_cell.length_c   1.000
_cell.angle_alpha   90.00
_cell.angle_beta   90.00
_cell.angle_gamma   90.00
#
_symmetry.space_group_name_H-M   'P 1'
#
loop_
_entity.id
_entity.type
_entity.pdbx_description
1 polymer ?
#
loop_
_entity_poly.entity_id
_entity_poly.type
_entity_poly.pdbx_seq_one_letter_code
_entity_poly.pdbx_strand_id
1 'polypeptide(L)'
;MFRFIIPKQLFKKPHVFILIYYLFSDVKLPELNVAFQVSSREGYISENAEIGTTVRVSPNPQAESLQILVNDEDLRPGMPPATYQYILTGPGATIFAVDQRGYLYLNVASIDADMPNPSSYKLNVSLHRSSGEIRLESFHIHRCMDRASLFLNFEKLFF
;
A
#
# COMPACT_ATOMS: atom_id res chain seq x y z
N MET A 1 -21.19 -10.64 -33.18
CA MET A 1 -20.69 -11.55 -32.13
C MET A 1 -19.97 -12.71 -32.82
N PHE A 2 -18.64 -12.64 -32.97
CA PHE A 2 -17.88 -13.72 -33.61
C PHE A 2 -17.28 -14.61 -32.51
N ARG A 3 -17.76 -15.86 -32.42
CA ARG A 3 -17.16 -16.90 -31.59
C ARG A 3 -16.03 -17.54 -32.40
N PHE A 4 -14.78 -17.29 -32.04
CA PHE A 4 -13.64 -18.02 -32.58
C PHE A 4 -13.48 -19.34 -31.84
N ILE A 5 -13.76 -20.45 -32.51
CA ILE A 5 -13.46 -21.80 -32.02
C ILE A 5 -12.12 -22.20 -32.64
N ILE A 6 -11.05 -22.22 -31.83
CA ILE A 6 -9.71 -22.62 -32.30
C ILE A 6 -9.62 -24.16 -32.28
N PRO A 7 -9.43 -24.83 -33.43
CA PRO A 7 -9.32 -26.28 -33.46
C PRO A 7 -8.00 -26.74 -32.80
N LYS A 8 -8.09 -27.69 -31.86
CA LYS A 8 -6.96 -28.25 -31.09
C LYS A 8 -5.82 -28.82 -31.95
N GLN A 9 -6.07 -29.12 -33.23
CA GLN A 9 -5.06 -29.65 -34.15
C GLN A 9 -4.02 -28.60 -34.61
N LEU A 10 -4.30 -27.31 -34.42
CA LEU A 10 -3.42 -26.23 -34.87
C LEU A 10 -2.15 -26.09 -33.99
N PHE A 11 -2.14 -26.71 -32.80
CA PHE A 11 -1.06 -26.66 -31.80
C PHE A 11 0.13 -27.59 -32.11
N LYS A 12 0.06 -28.42 -33.16
CA LYS A 12 1.09 -29.43 -33.45
C LYS A 12 2.23 -28.98 -34.38
N LYS A 13 2.15 -27.79 -34.98
CA LYS A 13 3.20 -27.29 -35.89
C LYS A 13 3.98 -26.16 -35.22
N PRO A 14 5.30 -26.30 -34.99
CA PRO A 14 6.12 -25.29 -34.31
C PRO A 14 6.08 -23.94 -35.03
N HIS A 15 6.03 -23.94 -36.37
CA HIS A 15 5.93 -22.72 -37.16
C HIS A 15 4.61 -21.96 -36.98
N VAL A 16 3.50 -22.66 -36.75
CA VAL A 16 2.19 -22.02 -36.51
C VAL A 16 2.14 -21.45 -35.09
N PHE A 17 2.76 -22.13 -34.14
CA PHE A 17 2.93 -21.66 -32.77
C PHE A 17 3.73 -20.35 -32.70
N ILE A 18 4.84 -20.30 -33.43
CA ILE A 18 5.69 -19.13 -33.57
C ILE A 18 4.93 -17.98 -34.24
N LEU A 19 4.20 -18.24 -35.32
CA LEU A 19 3.42 -17.22 -36.03
C LEU A 19 2.30 -16.64 -35.15
N ILE A 20 1.62 -17.46 -34.35
CA ILE A 20 0.63 -17.02 -33.35
C ILE A 20 1.33 -16.17 -32.28
N TYR A 21 2.47 -16.61 -31.74
CA TYR A 21 3.25 -15.82 -30.79
C TYR A 21 3.57 -14.43 -31.35
N TYR A 22 4.12 -14.34 -32.56
CA TYR A 22 4.43 -13.06 -33.20
C TYR A 22 3.18 -12.22 -33.54
N LEU A 23 2.05 -12.83 -33.89
CA LEU A 23 0.79 -12.10 -34.13
C LEU A 23 0.22 -11.45 -32.86
N PHE A 24 0.51 -12.02 -31.68
CA PHE A 24 0.07 -11.49 -30.38
C PHE A 24 1.11 -10.62 -29.67
N SER A 25 2.37 -10.61 -30.13
CA SER A 25 3.46 -9.78 -29.57
C SER A 25 3.29 -8.27 -29.81
N ASP A 26 2.47 -7.86 -30.77
CA ASP A 26 2.21 -6.44 -31.09
C ASP A 26 1.04 -5.83 -30.29
N VAL A 27 0.45 -6.59 -29.35
CA VAL A 27 -0.46 -6.00 -28.37
C VAL A 27 0.40 -5.28 -27.32
N LYS A 28 0.74 -4.02 -27.61
CA LYS A 28 1.21 -3.09 -26.57
C LYS A 28 0.14 -3.09 -25.48
N LEU A 29 0.43 -3.71 -24.33
CA LEU A 29 -0.41 -3.57 -23.14
C LEU A 29 -0.70 -2.08 -22.99
N PRO A 30 -1.97 -1.66 -22.82
CA PRO A 30 -2.26 -0.24 -22.63
C PRO A 30 -1.36 0.25 -21.50
N GLU A 31 -0.54 1.25 -21.79
CA GLU A 31 0.31 1.89 -20.79
C GLU A 31 -0.62 2.41 -19.71
N LEU A 32 -0.57 1.76 -18.55
CA LEU A 32 -1.38 2.14 -17.40
C LEU A 32 -0.88 3.50 -16.93
N ASN A 33 -1.77 4.49 -16.89
CA ASN A 33 -1.41 5.82 -16.43
C ASN A 33 -1.93 6.03 -15.02
N VAL A 34 -1.29 5.33 -14.07
CA VAL A 34 -1.59 5.42 -12.64
C VAL A 34 -0.48 6.19 -11.91
N ALA A 35 -0.85 7.33 -11.35
CA ALA A 35 -0.03 8.07 -10.41
C ALA A 35 -0.33 7.63 -8.97
N PHE A 36 0.67 7.02 -8.35
CA PHE A 36 0.70 6.76 -6.90
C PHE A 36 1.31 7.94 -6.16
N GLN A 37 0.58 8.50 -5.20
CA GLN A 37 1.01 9.63 -4.37
C GLN A 37 0.78 9.30 -2.90
N VAL A 38 1.66 9.80 -2.04
CA VAL A 38 1.57 9.59 -0.59
C VAL A 38 1.56 10.95 0.10
N SER A 39 0.68 11.14 1.08
CA SER A 39 0.62 12.41 1.82
C SER A 39 1.86 12.64 2.71
N SER A 40 2.51 11.56 3.14
CA SER A 40 3.77 11.59 3.88
C SER A 40 4.50 10.25 3.79
N ARG A 41 5.83 10.26 3.90
CA ARG A 41 6.66 9.05 4.13
C ARG A 41 6.90 8.78 5.61
N GLU A 42 6.55 9.74 6.46
CA GLU A 42 6.64 9.67 7.91
C GLU A 42 5.24 9.59 8.51
N GLY A 43 5.01 8.60 9.37
CA GLY A 43 3.75 8.37 10.04
C GLY A 43 3.87 8.39 11.55
N TYR A 44 2.82 8.82 12.25
CA TYR A 44 2.78 8.91 13.71
C TYR A 44 1.54 8.24 14.26
N ILE A 45 1.72 7.36 15.25
CA ILE A 45 0.62 6.70 15.96
C ILE A 45 0.89 6.65 17.46
N SER A 46 -0.16 6.79 18.28
CA SER A 46 -0.07 6.69 19.74
C SER A 46 0.15 5.25 20.17
N GLU A 47 0.91 5.02 21.25
CA GLU A 47 1.03 3.70 21.88
C GLU A 47 -0.31 3.21 22.47
N ASN A 48 -1.16 4.15 22.88
CA ASN A 48 -2.50 3.90 23.42
C ASN A 48 -3.57 3.84 22.32
N ALA A 49 -3.18 3.77 21.05
CA ALA A 49 -4.12 3.73 19.94
C ALA A 49 -4.89 2.40 19.91
N GLU A 50 -6.20 2.47 19.72
CA GLU A 50 -7.04 1.30 19.49
C GLU A 50 -6.88 0.79 18.06
N ILE A 51 -7.20 -0.50 17.85
CA ILE A 51 -7.27 -1.08 16.51
C ILE A 51 -8.20 -0.25 15.61
N GLY A 52 -7.79 -0.04 14.35
CA GLY A 52 -8.49 0.82 13.40
C GLY A 52 -8.09 2.30 13.46
N THR A 53 -7.29 2.73 14.44
CA THR A 53 -6.77 4.09 14.49
C THR A 53 -5.88 4.37 13.28
N THR A 54 -6.14 5.47 12.58
CA THR A 54 -5.34 5.89 11.42
C THR A 54 -4.00 6.49 11.85
N VAL A 55 -2.97 6.19 11.07
CA VAL A 55 -1.64 6.80 11.20
C VAL A 55 -1.74 8.25 10.77
N ARG A 56 -1.11 9.18 11.50
CA ARG A 56 -1.12 10.62 11.20
C ARG A 56 0.16 11.07 10.49
N VAL A 57 0.10 12.18 9.76
CA VAL A 57 1.29 12.76 9.08
C VAL A 57 2.20 13.56 10.02
N SER A 58 1.77 13.83 11.26
CA SER A 58 2.60 14.48 12.29
C SER A 58 2.24 14.01 13.71
N PRO A 59 3.09 14.28 14.72
CA PRO A 59 2.81 13.94 16.12
C PRO A 59 1.59 14.64 16.72
N ASN A 60 1.10 15.74 16.12
CA ASN A 60 -0.05 16.49 16.62
C ASN A 60 -1.34 15.65 16.57
N PRO A 61 -2.06 15.42 17.69
CA PRO A 61 -3.30 14.64 17.71
C PRO A 61 -4.38 15.08 16.73
N GLN A 62 -4.35 16.34 16.29
CA GLN A 62 -5.28 16.89 15.30
C GLN A 62 -4.75 16.84 13.85
N ALA A 63 -3.59 16.25 13.63
CA ALA A 63 -3.03 16.12 12.29
C ALA A 63 -3.86 15.18 11.42
N GLU A 64 -3.82 15.45 10.12
CA GLU A 64 -4.46 14.62 9.12
C GLU A 64 -3.89 13.19 9.11
N SER A 65 -4.72 12.27 8.64
CA SER A 65 -4.32 10.87 8.46
C SER A 65 -3.41 10.73 7.25
N LEU A 66 -2.41 9.87 7.38
CA LEU A 66 -1.57 9.43 6.29
C LEU A 66 -2.44 8.67 5.29
N GLN A 67 -2.45 9.17 4.06
CA GLN A 67 -3.27 8.64 2.99
C GLN A 67 -2.42 8.38 1.75
N ILE A 68 -2.67 7.22 1.16
CA ILE A 68 -2.14 6.80 -0.13
C ILE A 68 -3.19 7.14 -1.17
N LEU A 69 -2.86 8.07 -2.05
CA LEU A 69 -3.71 8.53 -3.13
C LEU A 69 -3.30 7.81 -4.43
N VAL A 70 -4.31 7.29 -5.12
CA VAL A 70 -4.13 6.65 -6.43
C VAL A 70 -4.94 7.46 -7.42
N ASN A 71 -4.24 8.14 -8.33
CA ASN A 71 -4.86 8.80 -9.46
C ASN A 71 -4.67 7.89 -10.68
N ASP A 72 -5.76 7.53 -11.34
CA ASP A 72 -5.79 6.53 -12.41
C ASP A 72 -6.49 7.13 -13.61
N GLU A 73 -5.71 7.63 -14.57
CA GLU A 73 -6.24 8.34 -15.72
C GLU A 73 -6.96 7.40 -16.71
N ASP A 74 -6.81 6.09 -16.53
CA ASP A 74 -7.54 5.10 -17.32
C ASP A 74 -8.99 4.96 -16.84
N LEU A 75 -9.32 5.40 -15.62
CA LEU A 75 -10.69 5.41 -15.10
C LEU A 75 -11.48 6.60 -15.66
N ARG A 76 -12.30 6.31 -16.68
CA ARG A 76 -13.21 7.30 -17.28
C ARG A 76 -14.57 7.28 -16.60
N PRO A 77 -15.31 8.42 -16.59
CA PRO A 77 -16.70 8.43 -16.14
C PRO A 77 -17.53 7.33 -16.83
N GLY A 78 -18.24 6.52 -16.04
CA GLY A 78 -19.03 5.39 -16.52
C GLY A 78 -18.31 4.03 -16.50
N MET A 79 -17.02 3.99 -16.16
CA MET A 79 -16.33 2.73 -15.84
C MET A 79 -16.66 2.28 -14.39
N PRO A 80 -16.64 0.96 -14.12
CA PRO A 80 -16.72 0.49 -12.74
C PRO A 80 -15.53 1.02 -11.93
N PRO A 81 -15.69 1.26 -10.62
CA PRO A 81 -14.58 1.68 -9.76
C PRO A 81 -13.43 0.66 -9.85
N ALA A 82 -12.19 1.13 -9.97
CA ALA A 82 -11.05 0.24 -9.80
C ALA A 82 -11.02 -0.26 -8.36
N THR A 83 -10.74 -1.55 -8.19
CA THR A 83 -10.34 -2.10 -6.91
C THR A 83 -8.82 -2.21 -6.91
N TYR A 84 -8.19 -1.54 -5.94
CA TYR A 84 -6.76 -1.67 -5.72
C TYR A 84 -6.49 -2.61 -4.58
N GLN A 85 -5.46 -3.44 -4.75
CA GLN A 85 -4.94 -4.26 -3.68
C GLN A 85 -3.65 -3.62 -3.16
N TYR A 86 -3.65 -3.26 -1.88
CA TYR A 86 -2.44 -2.81 -1.19
C TYR A 86 -1.72 -4.03 -0.60
N ILE A 87 -0.43 -4.14 -0.90
CA ILE A 87 0.44 -5.22 -0.42
C ILE A 87 1.50 -4.61 0.48
N LEU A 88 1.47 -4.99 1.76
CA LEU A 88 2.36 -4.47 2.79
C LEU A 88 3.52 -5.44 3.01
N THR A 89 4.74 -4.93 3.11
CA THR A 89 5.95 -5.72 3.44
C THR A 89 6.85 -4.97 4.44
N GLY A 90 7.78 -5.69 5.07
CA GLY A 90 8.68 -5.15 6.08
C GLY A 90 8.19 -5.36 7.53
N PRO A 91 8.97 -4.89 8.54
CA PRO A 91 8.68 -5.14 9.95
C PRO A 91 7.31 -4.64 10.45
N GLY A 92 6.74 -3.61 9.82
CA GLY A 92 5.41 -3.10 10.15
C GLY A 92 4.24 -3.84 9.50
N ALA A 93 4.48 -4.78 8.57
CA ALA A 93 3.43 -5.35 7.74
C ALA A 93 2.41 -6.22 8.49
N THR A 94 2.77 -6.74 9.67
CA THR A 94 1.87 -7.49 10.55
C THR A 94 1.14 -6.60 11.55
N ILE A 95 1.48 -5.32 11.61
CA ILE A 95 0.99 -4.36 12.62
C ILE A 95 0.00 -3.37 11.99
N PHE A 96 0.20 -3.04 10.72
CA PHE A 96 -0.60 -2.06 10.00
C PHE A 96 -1.36 -2.70 8.83
N ALA A 97 -2.42 -2.02 8.40
CA ALA A 97 -3.16 -2.34 7.18
C ALA A 97 -3.58 -1.04 6.47
N VAL A 98 -3.96 -1.16 5.20
CA VAL A 98 -4.46 -0.03 4.39
C VAL A 98 -5.90 -0.31 3.99
N ASP A 99 -6.80 0.66 4.20
CA ASP A 99 -8.20 0.52 3.81
C ASP A 99 -8.41 0.83 2.31
N GLN A 100 -9.63 0.63 1.80
CA GLN A 100 -9.93 0.89 0.38
C GLN A 100 -9.86 2.37 -0.01
N ARG A 101 -9.84 3.29 0.96
CA ARG A 101 -9.68 4.73 0.74
C ARG A 101 -8.21 5.15 0.78
N GLY A 102 -7.29 4.22 1.03
CA GLY A 102 -5.85 4.45 1.12
C GLY A 102 -5.36 4.91 2.48
N TYR A 103 -6.18 4.86 3.54
CA TYR A 103 -5.70 5.22 4.89
C TYR A 103 -4.94 4.06 5.51
N LEU A 104 -3.73 4.36 6.01
CA LEU A 104 -2.93 3.43 6.80
C LEU A 104 -3.44 3.43 8.25
N TYR A 105 -3.73 2.26 8.82
CA TYR A 105 -4.29 2.13 10.16
C TYR A 105 -3.68 0.97 10.95
N LEU A 106 -3.84 1.02 12.28
CA LEU A 106 -3.39 -0.02 13.19
C LEU A 106 -4.27 -1.27 13.08
N ASN A 107 -3.66 -2.43 12.82
CA ASN A 107 -4.35 -3.70 12.62
C ASN A 107 -4.04 -4.74 13.71
N VAL A 108 -3.58 -4.27 14.87
CA VAL A 108 -3.35 -5.09 16.07
C VAL A 108 -4.02 -4.44 17.26
N ALA A 109 -4.28 -5.22 18.30
CA ALA A 109 -4.98 -4.74 19.49
C ALA A 109 -4.19 -3.66 20.27
N SER A 110 -2.87 -3.73 20.26
CA SER A 110 -2.00 -2.77 20.93
C SER A 110 -0.58 -2.81 20.37
N ILE A 111 0.20 -1.76 20.65
CA ILE A 111 1.63 -1.66 20.35
C ILE A 111 2.35 -1.22 21.63
N ASP A 112 3.35 -1.97 22.07
CA ASP A 112 4.08 -1.70 23.32
C ASP A 112 5.42 -1.02 23.01
N ALA A 113 5.64 0.17 23.59
CA ALA A 113 6.83 0.97 23.34
C ALA A 113 8.00 0.84 24.30
N ASP A 114 7.83 0.08 25.35
CA ASP A 114 8.87 -0.11 26.32
C ASP A 114 9.97 -1.02 25.75
N MET A 115 11.22 -0.68 26.08
CA MET A 115 12.38 -1.49 25.70
C MET A 115 12.16 -2.93 26.20
N PRO A 116 12.34 -3.96 25.36
CA PRO A 116 13.12 -4.00 24.11
C PRO A 116 12.35 -3.75 22.81
N ASN A 117 11.08 -3.33 22.86
CA ASN A 117 10.24 -3.21 21.67
C ASN A 117 10.64 -2.00 20.78
N PRO A 118 10.50 -2.11 19.45
CA PRO A 118 11.00 -1.10 18.51
C PRO A 118 10.17 0.19 18.53
N SER A 119 10.83 1.34 18.71
CA SER A 119 10.24 2.71 18.71
C SER A 119 9.64 3.15 17.38
N SER A 120 10.01 2.49 16.29
CA SER A 120 9.50 2.75 14.96
C SER A 120 9.40 1.49 14.12
N TYR A 121 8.56 1.55 13.09
CA TYR A 121 8.35 0.47 12.14
C TYR A 121 8.67 0.94 10.73
N LYS A 122 9.38 0.10 9.97
CA LYS A 122 9.50 0.28 8.52
C LYS A 122 8.42 -0.50 7.82
N LEU A 123 7.75 0.14 6.88
CA LEU A 123 6.68 -0.46 6.09
C LEU A 123 6.89 -0.10 4.62
N ASN A 124 6.83 -1.07 3.73
CA ASN A 124 6.73 -0.79 2.30
C ASN A 124 5.32 -1.13 1.84
N VAL A 125 4.71 -0.26 1.03
CA VAL A 125 3.41 -0.50 0.43
C VAL A 125 3.59 -0.61 -1.07
N SER A 126 3.08 -1.70 -1.63
CA SER A 126 2.89 -1.88 -3.06
C SER A 126 1.43 -1.73 -3.43
N LEU A 127 1.16 -1.10 -4.57
CA LEU A 127 -0.15 -1.13 -5.20
C LEU A 127 -0.20 -2.25 -6.23
N HIS A 128 -1.30 -3.01 -6.31
CA HIS A 128 -1.56 -3.93 -7.41
C HIS A 128 -2.96 -3.66 -7.98
N ARG A 129 -3.02 -3.28 -9.25
CA ARG A 129 -4.27 -3.25 -10.05
C ARG A 129 -4.34 -4.53 -10.87
N SER A 130 -5.54 -5.05 -11.09
CA SER A 130 -5.77 -6.27 -11.90
C SER A 130 -5.19 -6.22 -13.32
N SER A 131 -4.83 -5.05 -13.83
CA SER A 131 -4.14 -4.83 -15.12
C SER A 131 -2.60 -4.88 -15.05
N GLY A 132 -1.99 -5.07 -13.87
CA GLY A 132 -0.59 -5.47 -13.72
C GLY A 132 0.44 -4.43 -13.26
N GLU A 133 0.03 -3.25 -12.77
CA GLU A 133 1.01 -2.27 -12.24
C GLU A 133 1.38 -2.52 -10.77
N ILE A 134 2.68 -2.40 -10.47
CA ILE A 134 3.26 -2.42 -9.13
C ILE A 134 4.10 -1.16 -8.91
N ARG A 135 3.67 -0.29 -8.00
CA ARG A 135 4.48 0.82 -7.47
C ARG A 135 4.74 0.61 -5.99
N LEU A 136 5.98 0.81 -5.54
CA LEU A 136 6.45 0.60 -4.17
C LEU A 136 6.79 1.93 -3.52
N GLU A 137 6.26 2.20 -2.32
CA GLU A 137 6.70 3.31 -1.46
C GLU A 137 7.07 2.78 -0.06
N SER A 138 8.10 3.39 0.52
CA SER A 138 8.58 3.08 1.87
C SER A 138 8.13 4.16 2.85
N PHE A 139 7.61 3.72 4.00
CA PHE A 139 7.16 4.53 5.10
C PHE A 139 7.93 4.20 6.37
N HIS A 140 8.25 5.23 7.13
CA HIS A 140 8.76 5.13 8.48
C HIS A 140 7.66 5.57 9.43
N ILE A 141 7.20 4.65 10.26
CA ILE A 141 6.13 4.91 11.21
C ILE A 141 6.76 5.06 12.59
N HIS A 142 6.79 6.28 13.06
CA HIS A 142 7.18 6.64 14.40
C HIS A 142 6.01 6.43 15.35
N ARG A 143 6.31 5.90 16.53
CA ARG A 143 5.34 5.99 17.62
C ARG A 143 5.49 7.35 18.28
N CYS A 144 4.36 8.02 18.48
CA CYS A 144 4.30 9.21 19.29
C CYS A 144 4.13 8.78 20.74
N MET A 145 5.12 9.10 21.57
CA MET A 145 4.92 9.09 23.02
C MET A 145 3.83 10.11 23.36
N ASP A 146 2.94 9.75 24.29
CA ASP A 146 2.04 10.72 24.89
C ASP A 146 2.86 11.84 25.57
N ARG A 147 2.32 13.06 25.62
CA ARG A 147 2.89 14.19 26.38
C ARG A 147 3.14 13.81 27.85
N ALA A 148 2.35 12.88 28.40
CA ALA A 148 2.55 12.33 29.74
C ALA A 148 3.88 11.55 29.86
N SER A 149 4.25 10.77 28.85
CA SER A 149 5.47 9.94 28.83
C SER A 149 6.74 10.78 28.51
N LEU A 150 6.59 11.94 27.86
CA LEU A 150 7.67 12.93 27.70
C LEU A 150 8.09 13.54 29.05
N PHE A 151 7.15 13.79 29.98
CA PHE A 151 7.45 14.31 31.31
C PHE A 151 8.23 13.30 32.17
N LEU A 152 7.84 12.02 32.15
CA LEU A 152 8.52 10.95 32.89
C LEU A 152 9.94 10.67 32.39
N ASN A 153 10.18 10.77 31.08
CA ASN A 153 11.53 10.61 30.53
C ASN A 153 12.42 11.83 30.76
N PHE A 154 11.85 13.02 30.90
CA PHE A 154 12.61 14.19 31.34
C PHE A 154 13.09 14.03 32.80
N GLU A 155 12.26 13.56 33.73
CA GLU A 155 12.70 13.34 35.12
C GLU A 155 13.82 12.30 35.24
N LYS A 156 13.81 11.23 34.42
CA LYS A 156 14.90 10.23 34.38
C LYS A 156 16.22 10.73 33.80
N LEU A 157 16.23 11.88 33.12
CA LEU A 157 17.46 12.49 32.57
C LEU A 157 18.08 13.52 33.52
N PHE A 158 17.37 13.90 34.59
CA PHE A 158 17.82 14.89 35.57
C PHE A 158 17.97 14.34 37.01
N PHE A 159 17.83 13.03 37.21
CA PHE A 159 18.14 12.33 38.46
C PHE A 159 18.96 11.07 38.22
#